data_AF-A0A023BY76-F1
#
_entry.id   AF-A0A023BY76-F1
#
_cell.length_a   1.000
_cell.length_b   1.000
_cell.length_c   1.000
_cell.angle_alpha   90.00
_cell.angle_beta   90.00
_cell.angle_gamma   90.00
#
_symmetry.space_group_name_H-M   'P 1'
#
loop_
_entity.id
_entity.type
_entity.pdbx_description
1 polymer ?
#
loop_
_entity_poly.entity_id
_entity_poly.type
_entity_poly.pdbx_seq_one_letter_code
_entity_poly.pdbx_strand_id
1 'polypeptide(L)'
;MKYIYIIGFVLIISCSKQNNNQIKSHSINLDSLITSLNTQEKKEKFLVNLFQQDQNVRNSDRENEILKRNNYNVDSSEYQDYRRRIKEVDSLNYLSILKYLKEYGYPVFKSKNPKVIPAIRTVCLHQSFNKQLELFPYLYKAYNDGFINSEEFSFLLNRMHIMKYGESYPHAISYEENIEQLLEKLQL
;
A
#
# COMPACT_ATOMS: atom_id res chain seq x y z
N MET A 1 -75.20 11.57 -4.59
CA MET A 1 -74.03 11.90 -5.44
C MET A 1 -73.22 12.99 -4.76
N LYS A 2 -72.10 12.64 -4.11
CA LYS A 2 -71.11 13.58 -3.57
C LYS A 2 -69.72 12.98 -3.78
N TYR A 3 -68.80 13.88 -4.11
CA TYR A 3 -67.59 13.66 -4.88
C TYR A 3 -66.48 12.87 -4.16
N ILE A 4 -65.79 12.03 -4.93
CA ILE A 4 -64.45 11.46 -4.68
C ILE A 4 -63.41 12.57 -4.85
N TYR A 5 -62.36 12.63 -4.00
CA TYR A 5 -60.94 12.84 -4.37
C TYR A 5 -60.07 12.45 -3.15
N ILE A 6 -59.55 11.22 -3.12
CA ILE A 6 -58.17 10.82 -3.44
C ILE A 6 -57.14 11.39 -2.43
N ILE A 7 -56.73 10.48 -1.53
CA ILE A 7 -55.59 10.61 -0.62
C ILE A 7 -54.31 10.66 -1.46
N GLY A 8 -53.65 11.81 -1.49
CA GLY A 8 -52.32 11.97 -2.06
C GLY A 8 -51.25 11.54 -1.05
N PHE A 9 -50.81 10.28 -1.14
CA PHE A 9 -49.65 9.79 -0.41
C PHE A 9 -48.38 10.26 -1.15
N VAL A 10 -47.81 11.39 -0.73
CA VAL A 10 -46.54 11.88 -1.26
C VAL A 10 -45.41 11.05 -0.64
N LEU A 11 -44.99 10.00 -1.36
CA LEU A 11 -43.73 9.30 -1.13
C LEU A 11 -42.59 10.26 -1.46
N ILE A 12 -42.07 10.94 -0.44
CA ILE A 12 -40.76 11.59 -0.49
C ILE A 12 -39.70 10.48 -0.52
N ILE A 13 -39.36 10.05 -1.72
CA ILE A 13 -38.16 9.27 -2.00
C ILE A 13 -36.98 10.21 -1.76
N SER A 14 -36.49 10.24 -0.52
CA SER A 14 -35.22 10.87 -0.18
C SER A 14 -34.09 10.01 -0.75
N CYS A 15 -33.74 10.26 -2.01
CA CYS A 15 -32.44 9.89 -2.55
C CYS A 15 -31.38 10.78 -1.93
N SER A 16 -30.97 10.49 -0.69
CA SER A 16 -29.68 11.00 -0.21
C SER A 16 -28.60 10.26 -0.98
N LYS A 17 -27.92 10.97 -1.89
CA LYS A 17 -26.72 10.52 -2.59
C LYS A 17 -25.81 9.81 -1.60
N GLN A 18 -25.81 8.49 -1.65
CA GLN A 18 -24.77 7.69 -1.05
C GLN A 18 -23.50 8.11 -1.78
N ASN A 19 -22.62 8.82 -1.06
CA ASN A 19 -21.32 9.20 -1.55
C ASN A 19 -20.50 7.91 -1.63
N ASN A 20 -20.78 7.13 -2.67
CA ASN A 20 -20.10 5.91 -3.02
C ASN A 20 -18.70 6.30 -3.50
N ASN A 21 -17.82 6.58 -2.55
CA ASN A 21 -16.44 6.16 -2.63
C ASN A 21 -16.36 4.62 -2.50
N GLN A 22 -17.25 3.91 -3.21
CA GLN A 22 -16.95 2.58 -3.69
C GLN A 22 -15.77 2.81 -4.62
N ILE A 23 -14.61 2.29 -4.21
CA ILE A 23 -13.55 1.98 -5.15
C ILE A 23 -14.25 1.14 -6.21
N LYS A 24 -14.64 1.77 -7.33
CA LYS A 24 -15.12 1.04 -8.49
C LYS A 24 -13.99 0.06 -8.75
N SER A 25 -14.28 -1.24 -8.59
CA SER A 25 -13.43 -2.29 -9.11
C SER A 25 -13.53 -2.19 -10.64
N HIS A 26 -12.95 -1.13 -11.19
CA HIS A 26 -12.51 -1.14 -12.55
C HIS A 26 -11.47 -2.25 -12.53
N SER A 27 -11.81 -3.39 -13.11
CA SER A 27 -10.85 -4.44 -13.42
C SER A 27 -9.88 -3.84 -14.44
N ILE A 28 -8.99 -2.97 -13.95
CA ILE A 28 -7.83 -2.51 -14.68
C ILE A 28 -7.14 -3.80 -15.05
N ASN A 29 -7.08 -4.07 -16.36
CA ASN A 29 -6.24 -5.14 -16.86
C ASN A 29 -4.80 -4.75 -16.51
N LEU A 30 -4.33 -5.23 -15.36
CA LEU A 30 -3.04 -4.87 -14.80
C LEU A 30 -1.92 -5.24 -15.78
N ASP A 31 -2.08 -6.32 -16.54
CA ASP A 31 -1.13 -6.72 -17.57
C ASP A 31 -1.01 -5.64 -18.65
N SER A 32 -2.15 -5.20 -19.21
CA SER A 32 -2.15 -4.14 -20.21
C SER A 32 -1.61 -2.82 -19.66
N LEU A 33 -1.92 -2.48 -18.40
CA LEU A 33 -1.38 -1.28 -17.76
C LEU A 33 0.15 -1.37 -17.67
N ILE A 34 0.69 -2.46 -17.12
CA ILE A 34 2.13 -2.61 -16.88
C ILE A 34 2.88 -2.64 -18.20
N THR A 35 2.47 -3.42 -19.19
CA THR A 35 3.15 -3.48 -20.50
C THR A 35 3.14 -2.14 -21.23
N SER A 36 2.16 -1.27 -20.97
CA SER A 36 2.09 0.07 -21.57
C SER A 36 3.12 1.07 -21.01
N LEU A 37 3.80 0.76 -19.90
CA LEU A 37 4.82 1.59 -19.24
C LEU A 37 6.17 1.55 -19.97
N ASN A 38 6.14 1.67 -21.29
CA ASN A 38 7.29 1.50 -22.17
C ASN A 38 8.28 2.69 -22.21
N THR A 39 8.08 3.72 -21.38
CA THR A 39 8.99 4.87 -21.28
C THR A 39 9.30 5.17 -19.81
N GLN A 40 10.44 5.82 -19.54
CA GLN A 40 10.82 6.24 -18.19
C GLN A 40 9.73 7.13 -17.56
N GLU A 41 9.22 8.12 -18.29
CA GLU A 41 8.17 9.02 -17.80
C GLU A 41 6.93 8.27 -17.32
N LYS A 42 6.49 7.24 -18.06
CA LYS A 42 5.35 6.42 -17.68
C LYS A 42 5.64 5.59 -16.43
N LYS A 43 6.83 4.99 -16.33
CA LYS A 43 7.26 4.23 -15.15
C LYS A 43 7.35 5.13 -13.91
N GLU A 44 7.92 6.32 -14.05
CA GLU A 44 7.96 7.34 -12.99
C GLU A 44 6.55 7.73 -12.54
N LYS A 45 5.68 8.10 -13.48
CA LYS A 45 4.29 8.47 -13.17
C LYS A 45 3.55 7.34 -12.46
N PHE A 46 3.74 6.11 -12.90
CA PHE A 46 3.17 4.93 -12.25
C PHE A 46 3.64 4.80 -10.80
N LEU A 47 4.95 4.85 -10.54
CA LEU A 47 5.52 4.72 -9.18
C LEU A 47 5.08 5.89 -8.27
N VAL A 48 5.01 7.11 -8.80
CA VAL A 48 4.52 8.29 -8.07
C VAL A 48 3.05 8.13 -7.67
N ASN A 49 2.20 7.68 -8.60
CA ASN A 49 0.79 7.46 -8.32
C ASN A 49 0.60 6.36 -7.28
N LEU A 50 1.39 5.30 -7.38
CA LEU A 50 1.35 4.18 -6.45
C LEU A 50 1.74 4.60 -5.03
N PHE A 51 2.83 5.36 -4.88
CA PHE A 51 3.23 5.91 -3.59
C PHE A 51 2.13 6.80 -3.00
N GLN A 52 1.49 7.63 -3.83
CA GLN A 52 0.39 8.47 -3.38
C GLN A 52 -0.83 7.66 -2.95
N GLN A 53 -1.20 6.64 -3.72
CA GLN A 53 -2.30 5.74 -3.36
C GLN A 53 -2.02 5.05 -2.03
N ASP A 54 -0.81 4.52 -1.84
CA ASP A 54 -0.38 3.90 -0.60
C ASP A 54 -0.49 4.84 0.61
N GLN A 55 0.01 6.07 0.48
CA GLN A 55 0.02 7.01 1.60
C GLN A 55 -1.35 7.65 1.86
N ASN A 56 -2.16 7.91 0.83
CA ASN A 56 -3.44 8.61 0.97
C ASN A 56 -4.51 7.81 1.74
N VAL A 57 -4.42 6.48 1.81
CA VAL A 57 -5.37 5.68 2.61
C VAL A 57 -5.08 5.76 4.11
N ARG A 58 -3.89 6.25 4.48
CA ARG A 58 -3.39 6.29 5.85
C ARG A 58 -3.56 7.72 6.36
N ASN A 59 -4.62 7.94 7.12
CA ASN A 59 -4.86 9.21 7.79
C ASN A 59 -5.03 8.94 9.29
N SER A 60 -4.01 9.29 10.07
CA SER A 60 -3.94 9.08 11.51
C SER A 60 -5.00 9.88 12.27
N ASP A 61 -5.28 11.11 11.82
CA ASP A 61 -6.28 11.96 12.47
C ASP A 61 -7.66 11.34 12.31
N ARG A 62 -7.97 10.89 11.10
CA ARG A 62 -9.21 10.15 10.82
C ARG A 62 -9.28 8.87 11.63
N GLU A 63 -8.22 8.05 11.68
CA GLU A 63 -8.19 6.82 12.49
C GLU A 63 -8.49 7.12 13.97
N ASN A 64 -7.84 8.14 14.51
CA ASN A 64 -8.03 8.59 15.89
C ASN A 64 -9.46 9.10 16.15
N GLU A 65 -10.06 9.82 15.20
CA GLU A 65 -11.46 10.24 15.28
C GLU A 65 -12.42 9.05 15.28
N ILE A 66 -12.17 8.03 14.44
CA ILE A 66 -12.97 6.79 14.42
C ILE A 66 -12.86 6.09 15.77
N LEU A 67 -11.65 5.93 16.29
CA LEU A 67 -11.43 5.29 17.58
C LEU A 67 -12.14 6.06 18.70
N LYS A 68 -11.94 7.38 18.80
CA LYS A 68 -12.56 8.21 19.84
C LYS A 68 -14.09 8.10 19.85
N ARG A 69 -14.76 8.21 18.70
CA ARG A 69 -16.24 8.12 18.63
C ARG A 69 -16.79 6.71 18.88
N ASN A 70 -15.94 5.69 18.75
CA ASN A 70 -16.27 4.30 19.05
C ASN A 70 -15.69 3.83 20.41
N ASN A 71 -15.37 4.76 21.33
CA ASN A 71 -14.79 4.44 22.66
C ASN A 71 -13.52 3.57 22.59
N TYR A 72 -12.68 3.82 21.60
CA TYR A 72 -11.47 3.05 21.28
C TYR A 72 -11.73 1.55 21.00
N ASN A 73 -12.98 1.18 20.68
CA ASN A 73 -13.32 -0.17 20.30
C ASN A 73 -12.83 -0.47 18.86
N VAL A 74 -11.75 -1.24 18.76
CA VAL A 74 -11.18 -1.71 17.49
C VAL A 74 -12.07 -2.73 16.78
N ASP A 75 -13.07 -3.31 17.44
CA ASP A 75 -14.02 -4.24 16.82
C ASP A 75 -15.28 -3.53 16.29
N SER A 76 -15.36 -2.19 16.42
CA SER A 76 -16.45 -1.41 15.82
C SER A 76 -16.48 -1.58 14.31
N SER A 77 -17.69 -1.71 13.72
CA SER A 77 -17.87 -1.86 12.27
C SER A 77 -17.15 -0.77 11.48
N GLU A 78 -17.15 0.46 12.01
CA GLU A 78 -16.54 1.60 11.35
C GLU A 78 -15.00 1.54 11.34
N TYR A 79 -14.38 1.13 12.45
CA TYR A 79 -12.93 0.91 12.49
C TYR A 79 -12.53 -0.25 11.59
N GLN A 80 -13.29 -1.36 11.64
CA GLN A 80 -13.06 -2.52 10.76
C GLN A 80 -13.19 -2.14 9.28
N ASP A 81 -14.17 -1.33 8.90
CA ASP A 81 -14.33 -0.81 7.54
C ASP A 81 -13.16 0.10 7.12
N TYR A 82 -12.66 0.95 8.02
CA TYR A 82 -11.48 1.76 7.78
C TYR A 82 -10.25 0.88 7.53
N ARG A 83 -9.98 -0.10 8.40
CA ARG A 83 -8.85 -1.03 8.27
C ARG A 83 -8.96 -1.90 7.01
N ARG A 84 -10.18 -2.31 6.64
CA ARG A 84 -10.45 -3.08 5.42
C ARG A 84 -10.04 -2.31 4.17
N ARG A 85 -10.36 -1.02 4.07
CA ARG A 85 -9.96 -0.17 2.93
C ARG A 85 -8.44 -0.05 2.80
N ILE A 86 -7.73 0.06 3.91
CA ILE A 86 -6.26 0.08 3.91
C ILE A 86 -5.73 -1.25 3.35
N LYS A 87 -6.21 -2.39 3.86
CA LYS A 87 -5.80 -3.72 3.40
C LYS A 87 -6.11 -3.97 1.91
N GLU A 88 -7.24 -3.45 1.43
CA GLU A 88 -7.62 -3.53 0.01
C GLU A 88 -6.60 -2.79 -0.86
N VAL A 89 -6.24 -1.55 -0.49
CA VAL A 89 -5.23 -0.78 -1.24
C VAL A 89 -3.83 -1.39 -1.13
N ASP A 90 -3.42 -1.86 0.05
CA ASP A 90 -2.13 -2.54 0.22
C ASP A 90 -2.02 -3.78 -0.67
N SER A 91 -3.12 -4.52 -0.82
CA SER A 91 -3.17 -5.71 -1.68
C SER A 91 -3.07 -5.35 -3.16
N LEU A 92 -3.80 -4.32 -3.61
CA LEU A 92 -3.73 -3.83 -4.99
C LEU A 92 -2.35 -3.26 -5.34
N ASN A 93 -1.75 -2.52 -4.42
CA ASN A 93 -0.42 -1.94 -4.59
C ASN A 93 0.65 -3.03 -4.68
N TYR A 94 0.56 -4.06 -3.83
CA TYR A 94 1.45 -5.21 -3.89
C TYR A 94 1.38 -5.93 -5.23
N LEU A 95 0.18 -6.25 -5.73
CA LEU A 95 0.01 -6.90 -7.03
C LEU A 95 0.61 -6.05 -8.15
N SER A 96 0.42 -4.73 -8.07
CA SER A 96 0.94 -3.76 -9.05
C SER A 96 2.47 -3.71 -9.04
N ILE A 97 3.10 -3.68 -7.86
CA ILE A 97 4.56 -3.72 -7.75
C ILE A 97 5.13 -5.05 -8.18
N LEU A 98 4.53 -6.17 -7.77
CA LEU A 98 5.02 -7.49 -8.14
C LEU A 98 5.00 -7.66 -9.67
N LYS A 99 3.92 -7.22 -10.33
CA LYS A 99 3.83 -7.26 -11.79
C LYS A 99 4.85 -6.33 -12.44
N TYR A 100 4.99 -5.09 -11.95
CA TYR A 100 5.98 -4.13 -12.44
C TYR A 100 7.41 -4.70 -12.35
N LEU A 101 7.79 -5.27 -11.20
CA LEU A 101 9.12 -5.82 -10.96
C LEU A 101 9.40 -7.06 -11.82
N LYS A 102 8.40 -7.91 -12.04
CA LYS A 102 8.51 -9.06 -12.95
C LYS A 102 8.78 -8.62 -14.40
N GLU A 103 8.13 -7.54 -14.83
CA GLU A 103 8.27 -7.04 -16.21
C GLU A 103 9.56 -6.24 -16.42
N TYR A 104 9.92 -5.36 -15.47
CA TYR A 104 10.93 -4.34 -15.67
C TYR A 104 12.11 -4.39 -14.70
N GLY A 105 12.03 -5.22 -13.66
CA GLY A 105 12.97 -5.17 -12.54
C GLY A 105 12.84 -3.89 -11.71
N TYR A 106 13.82 -3.65 -10.85
CA TYR A 106 13.90 -2.43 -10.05
C TYR A 106 14.25 -1.22 -10.95
N PRO A 107 13.64 -0.04 -10.76
CA PRO A 107 13.95 1.14 -11.56
C PRO A 107 15.41 1.58 -11.37
N VAL A 108 16.18 1.54 -12.45
CA VAL A 108 17.61 1.97 -12.49
C VAL A 108 17.79 3.40 -12.99
N PHE A 109 16.70 4.06 -13.38
CA PHE A 109 16.73 5.42 -13.91
C PHE A 109 16.75 6.46 -12.78
N LYS A 110 17.35 7.62 -13.05
CA LYS A 110 17.33 8.76 -12.13
C LYS A 110 16.03 9.53 -12.28
N SER A 111 15.30 9.68 -11.19
CA SER A 111 14.10 10.53 -11.11
C SER A 111 14.38 11.73 -10.22
N LYS A 112 13.90 12.91 -10.63
CA LYS A 112 13.87 14.12 -9.78
C LYS A 112 12.68 14.11 -8.81
N ASN A 113 11.71 13.23 -9.01
CA ASN A 113 10.56 13.10 -8.13
C ASN A 113 10.92 12.23 -6.92
N PRO A 114 10.89 12.79 -5.69
CA PRO A 114 11.33 12.09 -4.49
C PRO A 114 10.43 10.92 -4.09
N LYS A 115 9.25 10.77 -4.73
CA LYS A 115 8.31 9.67 -4.46
C LYS A 115 8.65 8.39 -5.23
N VAL A 116 9.45 8.48 -6.30
CA VAL A 116 9.73 7.33 -7.18
C VAL A 116 10.58 6.28 -6.49
N ILE A 117 11.73 6.68 -5.94
CA ILE A 117 12.68 5.78 -5.28
C ILE A 117 12.04 5.03 -4.10
N PRO A 118 11.33 5.69 -3.16
CA PRO A 118 10.74 4.97 -2.02
C PRO A 118 9.52 4.12 -2.38
N ALA A 119 8.85 4.33 -3.53
CA ALA A 119 7.56 3.69 -3.85
C ALA A 119 7.53 2.18 -3.63
N ILE A 120 8.51 1.46 -4.20
CA ILE A 120 8.57 -0.01 -4.14
C ILE A 120 8.82 -0.48 -2.71
N ARG A 121 9.77 0.17 -2.02
CA ARG A 121 10.10 -0.16 -0.63
C ARG A 121 8.91 0.11 0.29
N THR A 122 8.26 1.27 0.17
CA THR A 122 7.10 1.63 0.98
C THR A 122 5.96 0.61 0.83
N VAL A 123 5.63 0.21 -0.40
CA VAL A 123 4.62 -0.84 -0.62
C VAL A 123 5.04 -2.16 0.03
N CYS A 124 6.30 -2.56 -0.11
CA CYS A 124 6.85 -3.78 0.50
C CYS A 124 6.74 -3.77 2.04
N LEU A 125 7.07 -2.65 2.67
CA LEU A 125 7.02 -2.46 4.13
C LEU A 125 5.63 -2.67 4.75
N HIS A 126 4.58 -2.51 3.94
CA HIS A 126 3.19 -2.67 4.35
C HIS A 126 2.65 -4.10 4.14
N GLN A 127 3.44 -5.00 3.55
CA GLN A 127 2.99 -6.36 3.29
C GLN A 127 3.32 -7.32 4.44
N SER A 128 2.63 -8.46 4.44
CA SER A 128 3.00 -9.61 5.27
C SER A 128 4.37 -10.16 4.87
N PHE A 129 5.03 -10.86 5.78
CA PHE A 129 6.35 -11.43 5.57
C PHE A 129 6.46 -12.26 4.28
N ASN A 130 5.49 -13.15 4.00
CA ASN A 130 5.50 -13.97 2.79
C ASN A 130 5.47 -13.15 1.50
N LYS A 131 4.70 -12.06 1.47
CA LYS A 131 4.66 -11.14 0.33
C LYS A 131 5.95 -10.32 0.22
N GLN A 132 6.57 -9.96 1.35
CA GLN A 132 7.88 -9.31 1.36
C GLN A 132 8.95 -10.23 0.76
N LEU A 133 8.93 -11.54 1.08
CA LEU A 133 9.82 -12.53 0.48
C LEU A 133 9.70 -12.59 -1.05
N GLU A 134 8.50 -12.46 -1.61
CA GLU A 134 8.33 -12.45 -3.07
C GLU A 134 8.94 -11.21 -3.74
N LEU A 135 8.97 -10.08 -3.03
CA LEU A 135 9.59 -8.84 -3.51
C LEU A 135 11.10 -8.78 -3.24
N PHE A 136 11.56 -9.55 -2.25
CA PHE A 136 12.92 -9.50 -1.72
C PHE A 136 14.01 -9.66 -2.79
N PRO A 137 13.95 -10.62 -3.74
CA PRO A 137 15.00 -10.77 -4.75
C PRO A 137 15.27 -9.50 -5.57
N TYR A 138 14.23 -8.71 -5.86
CA TYR A 138 14.38 -7.46 -6.59
C TYR A 138 15.01 -6.36 -5.73
N LEU A 139 14.63 -6.30 -4.46
CA LEU A 139 15.15 -5.31 -3.49
C LEU A 139 16.60 -5.61 -3.11
N TYR A 140 16.93 -6.89 -2.89
CA TYR A 140 18.30 -7.32 -2.61
C TYR A 140 19.23 -7.06 -3.79
N LYS A 141 18.77 -7.37 -5.01
CA LYS A 141 19.53 -7.00 -6.22
C LYS A 141 19.74 -5.49 -6.31
N ALA A 142 18.70 -4.70 -6.07
CA ALA A 142 18.79 -3.24 -6.11
C ALA A 142 19.76 -2.67 -5.05
N TYR A 143 19.82 -3.29 -3.87
CA TYR A 143 20.82 -2.98 -2.85
C TYR A 143 22.24 -3.30 -3.34
N ASN A 144 22.47 -4.52 -3.83
CA ASN A 144 23.79 -4.94 -4.34
C ASN A 144 24.27 -4.10 -5.52
N ASP A 145 23.35 -3.61 -6.35
CA ASP A 145 23.63 -2.72 -7.48
C ASP A 145 23.80 -1.24 -7.05
N GLY A 146 23.57 -0.89 -5.79
CA GLY A 146 23.70 0.49 -5.25
C GLY A 146 22.50 1.41 -5.51
N PHE A 147 21.34 0.88 -5.92
CA PHE A 147 20.10 1.66 -6.08
C PHE A 147 19.31 1.81 -4.77
N ILE A 148 19.63 1.02 -3.75
CA ILE A 148 19.16 1.17 -2.37
C ILE A 148 20.42 1.25 -1.49
N ASN A 149 20.49 2.23 -0.60
CA ASN A 149 21.64 2.37 0.29
C ASN A 149 21.51 1.44 1.52
N SER A 150 22.61 1.25 2.26
CA SER A 150 22.65 0.36 3.43
C SER A 150 21.65 0.72 4.52
N GLU A 151 21.43 2.01 4.78
CA GLU A 151 20.45 2.46 5.78
C GLU A 151 19.03 2.00 5.42
N GLU A 152 18.61 2.28 4.19
CA GLU A 152 17.28 1.93 3.69
C GLU A 152 17.07 0.41 3.60
N PHE A 153 18.11 -0.34 3.21
CA PHE A 153 18.04 -1.79 3.12
C PHE A 153 18.04 -2.46 4.50
N SER A 154 18.88 -1.98 5.42
CA SER A 154 18.86 -2.36 6.85
C SER A 154 17.48 -2.14 7.47
N PHE A 155 16.87 -0.97 7.22
CA PHE A 155 15.52 -0.67 7.70
C PHE A 155 14.47 -1.64 7.13
N LEU A 156 14.52 -1.94 5.83
CA LEU A 156 13.65 -2.93 5.20
C LEU A 156 13.76 -4.30 5.89
N LEU A 157 14.99 -4.81 6.07
CA LEU A 157 15.23 -6.10 6.71
C LEU A 157 14.72 -6.13 8.15
N ASN A 158 14.92 -5.06 8.91
CA ASN A 158 14.42 -4.99 10.28
C ASN A 158 12.88 -5.00 10.32
N ARG A 159 12.23 -4.36 9.34
CA ARG A 159 10.77 -4.44 9.19
C ARG A 159 10.31 -5.85 8.80
N MET A 160 11.06 -6.58 7.97
CA MET A 160 10.79 -7.99 7.70
C MET A 160 10.96 -8.85 8.95
N HIS A 161 11.96 -8.58 9.78
CA HIS A 161 12.17 -9.24 11.07
C HIS A 161 11.00 -9.02 12.02
N ILE A 162 10.52 -7.78 12.15
CA ILE A 162 9.31 -7.47 12.94
C ILE A 162 8.09 -8.22 12.40
N MET A 163 7.91 -8.29 11.08
CA MET A 163 6.78 -9.02 10.49
C MET A 163 6.86 -10.54 10.72
N LYS A 164 8.07 -11.11 10.81
CA LYS A 164 8.29 -12.55 11.01
C LYS A 164 8.24 -12.95 12.49
N TYR A 165 8.87 -12.19 13.35
CA TYR A 165 9.14 -12.55 14.75
C TYR A 165 8.44 -11.65 15.77
N GLY A 166 7.83 -10.55 15.36
CA GLY A 166 7.09 -9.63 16.24
C GLY A 166 7.95 -8.60 16.97
N GLU A 167 9.26 -8.61 16.78
CA GLU A 167 10.19 -7.71 17.45
C GLU A 167 11.24 -7.13 16.48
N SER A 168 11.75 -5.95 16.80
CA SER A 168 12.89 -5.37 16.07
C SER A 168 14.17 -6.06 16.47
N TYR A 169 15.05 -6.30 15.50
CA TYR A 169 16.40 -6.73 15.81
C TYR A 169 17.21 -5.52 16.35
N PRO A 170 17.93 -5.66 17.48
CA PRO A 170 18.69 -4.56 18.07
C PRO A 170 19.76 -4.03 17.11
N HIS A 171 20.02 -2.73 17.19
CA HIS A 171 20.94 -2.04 16.30
C HIS A 171 22.38 -2.56 16.44
N ALA A 172 22.93 -3.06 15.34
CA ALA A 172 24.36 -3.33 15.18
C ALA A 172 25.17 -2.01 15.13
N ILE A 173 26.51 -2.11 15.11
CA ILE A 173 27.41 -0.95 15.11
C ILE A 173 27.35 -0.21 13.77
N SER A 174 27.14 -0.93 12.66
CA SER A 174 26.94 -0.37 11.33
C SER A 174 25.70 -0.94 10.62
N TYR A 175 25.28 -0.29 9.53
CA TYR A 175 24.19 -0.81 8.71
C TYR A 175 24.58 -2.10 8.00
N GLU A 176 25.83 -2.23 7.57
CA GLU A 176 26.38 -3.42 6.91
C GLU A 176 26.35 -4.63 7.86
N GLU A 177 26.82 -4.46 9.08
CA GLU A 177 26.77 -5.50 10.12
C GLU A 177 25.31 -5.90 10.42
N ASN A 178 24.41 -4.91 10.51
CA ASN A 178 23.00 -5.17 10.75
C ASN A 178 22.36 -5.97 9.60
N ILE A 179 22.71 -5.63 8.35
CA ILE A 179 22.22 -6.33 7.16
C ILE A 179 22.67 -7.80 7.19
N GLU A 180 23.95 -8.07 7.42
CA GLU A 180 24.48 -9.44 7.49
C GLU A 180 23.74 -10.29 8.54
N GLN A 181 23.62 -9.77 9.76
CA GLN A 181 22.92 -10.46 10.85
C GLN A 181 21.43 -10.68 10.56
N LEU A 182 20.77 -9.69 9.95
CA LEU A 182 19.36 -9.80 9.58
C LEU A 182 19.13 -10.79 8.46
N LEU A 183 19.99 -10.84 7.44
CA LEU A 183 19.91 -11.85 6.37
C LEU A 183 20.02 -13.26 6.94
N GLU A 184 21.01 -13.50 7.82
CA GLU A 184 21.18 -14.79 8.50
C GLU A 184 19.93 -15.16 9.32
N LYS A 185 19.42 -14.25 10.16
CA LYS A 185 18.25 -14.48 11.01
C LYS A 185 16.96 -14.67 10.23
N LEU A 186 16.82 -14.00 9.09
CA LEU A 186 15.66 -14.15 8.22
C LEU A 186 15.76 -15.39 7.33
N GLN A 187 16.96 -15.98 7.19
CA GLN A 187 17.30 -17.08 6.29
C GLN A 187 17.14 -16.66 4.82
N LEU A 188 17.73 -15.50 4.49
CA LEU A 188 17.64 -14.83 3.19
C LEU A 188 18.98 -14.76 2.46
#